data_AF-A0A974P1F1-F1
#
_entry.id   AF-A0A974P1F1-F1
#
_cell.length_a   1.000
_cell.length_b   1.000
_cell.length_c   1.000
_cell.angle_alpha   90.00
_cell.angle_beta   90.00
_cell.angle_gamma   90.00
#
_symmetry.space_group_name_H-M   'P 1'
#
loop_
_entity.id
_entity.type
_entity.pdbx_description
1 polymer ?
#
loop_
_entity_poly.entity_id
_entity_poly.type
_entity_poly.pdbx_seq_one_letter_code
_entity_poly.pdbx_strand_id
1 'polypeptide(L)'
;MRQVVMVSGAPGAGKTTLALPLAEALALPLLSKDVIKERLADVLGQRAEPEVWTKALGSASMELIWTLAALSPAVLLEANFRPKNPYERRMLSGLGGRLVEVYCRCPPEEASRRYSARSVIGNRHAIHTLRDLPPPCWRNTMVRSAWAR
;
A
#
# COMPACT_ATOMS: atom_id res chain seq x y z
N MET A 1 5.36 23.64 -4.82
CA MET A 1 5.61 22.31 -5.42
C MET A 1 5.14 21.25 -4.45
N ARG A 2 4.44 20.21 -4.91
CA ARG A 2 3.95 19.13 -4.03
C ARG A 2 5.12 18.28 -3.51
N GLN A 3 5.02 17.80 -2.27
CA GLN A 3 5.97 16.86 -1.67
C GLN A 3 5.29 15.51 -1.44
N VAL A 4 5.80 14.45 -2.05
CA VAL A 4 5.26 13.10 -1.90
C VAL A 4 6.35 12.20 -1.35
N VAL A 5 6.09 11.61 -0.19
CA VAL A 5 6.91 10.52 0.35
C VAL A 5 6.14 9.22 0.13
N MET A 6 6.76 8.25 -0.53
CA MET A 6 6.13 6.96 -0.81
C MET A 6 6.86 5.86 -0.06
N VAL A 7 6.17 5.14 0.82
CA VAL A 7 6.68 3.94 1.47
C VAL A 7 6.24 2.72 0.66
N SER A 8 7.20 2.08 0.00
CA SER A 8 6.96 0.99 -0.95
C SER A 8 7.66 -0.31 -0.53
N GLY A 9 7.31 -1.43 -1.18
CA GLY A 9 7.85 -2.75 -0.87
C GLY A 9 6.78 -3.85 -0.74
N ALA A 10 7.23 -5.10 -0.68
CA ALA A 10 6.35 -6.26 -0.63
C ALA A 10 5.44 -6.27 0.62
N PRO A 11 4.26 -6.91 0.57
CA PRO A 11 3.52 -7.24 1.79
C PRO A 11 4.42 -8.05 2.73
N GLY A 12 4.47 -7.67 4.02
CA GLY A 12 5.39 -8.31 4.99
C GLY A 12 6.77 -7.69 5.11
N ALA A 13 7.10 -6.70 4.28
CA ALA A 13 8.39 -6.00 4.35
C ALA A 13 8.52 -4.96 5.48
N GLY A 14 7.46 -4.73 6.28
CA GLY A 14 7.47 -3.77 7.39
C GLY A 14 7.08 -2.33 7.02
N LYS A 15 6.47 -2.10 5.86
CA LYS A 15 6.00 -0.78 5.41
C LYS A 15 5.12 -0.07 6.44
N THR A 16 4.06 -0.73 6.92
CA THR A 16 3.11 -0.15 7.88
C THR A 16 3.79 0.22 9.19
N THR A 17 4.73 -0.61 9.67
CA THR A 17 5.53 -0.33 10.87
C THR A 17 6.42 0.91 10.69
N LEU A 18 6.95 1.15 9.49
CA LEU A 18 7.78 2.31 9.20
C LEU A 18 6.96 3.58 8.90
N ALA A 19 5.84 3.44 8.21
CA ALA A 19 5.11 4.57 7.64
C ALA A 19 4.53 5.50 8.70
N LEU A 20 4.01 4.97 9.81
CA LEU A 20 3.45 5.76 10.89
C LEU A 20 4.51 6.66 11.59
N PRO A 21 5.60 6.11 12.16
CA PRO A 21 6.62 6.94 12.80
C PRO A 21 7.33 7.87 11.80
N LEU A 22 7.44 7.47 10.52
CA LEU A 22 8.00 8.34 9.49
C LEU A 22 7.08 9.52 9.16
N ALA A 23 5.77 9.30 9.09
CA ALA A 23 4.80 10.37 8.87
C ALA A 23 4.80 11.36 10.05
N GLU A 24 4.88 10.86 11.29
CA GLU A 24 5.01 11.69 12.50
C GLU A 24 6.30 12.53 12.48
N ALA A 25 7.45 11.89 12.22
CA ALA A 25 8.74 12.57 12.19
C ALA A 25 8.85 13.66 11.10
N LEU A 26 8.13 13.48 9.98
CA LEU A 26 8.10 14.43 8.88
C LEU A 26 6.93 15.43 8.97
N ALA A 27 6.07 15.32 9.99
CA ALA A 27 4.82 16.06 10.11
C ALA A 27 3.95 16.01 8.83
N LEU A 28 3.87 14.82 8.21
CA LEU A 28 3.09 14.59 7.00
C LEU A 28 1.81 13.81 7.28
N PRO A 29 0.69 14.13 6.62
CA PRO A 29 -0.48 13.25 6.60
C PRO A 29 -0.13 11.89 6.01
N LEU A 30 -0.57 10.81 6.66
CA LEU A 30 -0.42 9.44 6.18
C LEU A 30 -1.69 8.97 5.46
N LEU A 31 -1.55 8.58 4.20
CA LEU A 31 -2.57 7.85 3.45
C LEU A 31 -2.12 6.38 3.31
N SER A 32 -2.70 5.50 4.14
CA SER A 32 -2.44 4.05 4.08
C SER A 32 -3.60 3.31 3.42
N LYS A 33 -3.27 2.48 2.43
CA LYS A 33 -4.26 1.70 1.68
C LYS A 33 -5.02 0.74 2.58
N ASP A 34 -4.31 0.03 3.45
CA ASP A 34 -4.95 -0.99 4.28
C ASP A 34 -5.86 -0.34 5.33
N VAL A 35 -5.46 0.80 5.91
CA VAL A 35 -6.33 1.58 6.81
C VAL A 35 -7.61 2.02 6.11
N ILE A 36 -7.52 2.62 4.92
CA ILE A 36 -8.71 3.05 4.16
C ILE A 36 -9.59 1.84 3.81
N LYS A 37 -8.99 0.75 3.34
CA LYS A 37 -9.72 -0.46 2.93
C LYS A 37 -10.48 -1.09 4.11
N GLU A 38 -9.84 -1.15 5.26
CA GLU A 38 -10.45 -1.68 6.49
C GLU A 38 -11.62 -0.81 6.95
N ARG A 39 -11.45 0.52 6.97
CA ARG A 39 -12.54 1.44 7.30
C ARG A 39 -13.71 1.37 6.31
N LEU A 40 -13.43 1.24 5.02
CA LEU A 40 -14.50 1.02 4.04
C LEU A 40 -15.24 -0.30 4.28
N ALA A 41 -14.52 -1.36 4.67
CA ALA A 41 -15.13 -2.65 4.99
C ALA A 41 -15.98 -2.58 6.28
N ASP A 42 -15.50 -1.89 7.32
CA ASP A 42 -16.23 -1.67 8.58
C ASP A 42 -17.59 -1.01 8.31
N VAL A 43 -17.60 0.02 7.46
CA VAL A 43 -18.80 0.83 7.19
C VAL A 43 -19.74 0.16 6.20
N LEU A 44 -19.22 -0.46 5.14
CA LEU A 44 -20.03 -1.00 4.05
C LEU A 44 -20.41 -2.48 4.24
N GLY A 45 -19.82 -3.15 5.24
CA GLY A 45 -20.05 -4.55 5.52
C GLY A 45 -19.49 -5.50 4.44
N GLN A 46 -19.85 -6.78 4.57
CA GLN A 46 -19.43 -7.85 3.67
C GLN A 46 -20.50 -8.15 2.62
N ARG A 47 -20.07 -8.64 1.43
CA ARG A 47 -20.96 -9.00 0.32
C ARG A 47 -20.84 -10.47 -0.06
N ALA A 48 -21.84 -10.98 -0.79
CA ALA A 48 -21.99 -12.38 -1.19
C ALA A 48 -20.79 -12.96 -1.97
N GLU A 49 -19.98 -12.11 -2.63
CA GLU A 49 -18.74 -12.49 -3.30
C GLU A 49 -17.52 -11.86 -2.60
N PRO A 50 -17.00 -12.46 -1.50
CA PRO A 50 -15.96 -11.84 -0.67
C PRO A 50 -14.68 -11.49 -1.41
N GLU A 51 -14.28 -12.32 -2.39
CA GLU A 51 -13.06 -12.11 -3.17
C GLU A 51 -13.18 -10.94 -4.18
N VAL A 52 -14.34 -10.82 -4.83
CA VAL A 52 -14.62 -9.70 -5.72
C VAL A 52 -14.74 -8.42 -4.90
N TRP A 53 -15.41 -8.50 -3.74
CA TRP A 53 -15.57 -7.38 -2.83
C TRP A 53 -14.26 -6.85 -2.25
N THR A 54 -13.38 -7.72 -1.76
CA THR A 54 -12.06 -7.29 -1.22
C THR A 54 -11.18 -6.65 -2.31
N LYS A 55 -11.23 -7.17 -3.54
CA LYS A 55 -10.53 -6.57 -4.69
C LYS A 55 -11.12 -5.20 -5.02
N ALA A 56 -12.44 -5.06 -5.06
CA ALA A 56 -13.13 -3.80 -5.32
C ALA A 56 -12.78 -2.74 -4.28
N LEU A 57 -12.86 -3.08 -2.98
CA LEU A 57 -12.45 -2.15 -1.91
C LEU A 57 -10.95 -1.81 -1.98
N GLY A 58 -10.11 -2.78 -2.34
CA GLY A 58 -8.69 -2.54 -2.55
C GLY A 58 -8.39 -1.57 -3.69
N SER A 59 -9.16 -1.63 -4.78
CA SER A 59 -9.09 -0.67 -5.89
C SER A 59 -9.63 0.70 -5.49
N ALA A 60 -10.82 0.75 -4.85
CA ALA A 60 -11.41 2.00 -4.37
C ALA A 60 -10.49 2.73 -3.39
N SER A 61 -9.81 2.00 -2.50
CA SER A 61 -8.83 2.57 -1.57
C SER A 61 -7.64 3.21 -2.29
N MET A 62 -7.18 2.61 -3.40
CA MET A 62 -6.11 3.21 -4.21
C MET A 62 -6.60 4.48 -4.93
N GLU A 63 -7.82 4.48 -5.46
CA GLU A 63 -8.41 5.68 -6.07
C GLU A 63 -8.52 6.83 -5.06
N LEU A 64 -8.97 6.53 -3.83
CA LEU A 64 -9.01 7.52 -2.75
C LEU A 64 -7.62 8.06 -2.41
N ILE A 65 -6.60 7.20 -2.34
CA ILE A 65 -5.21 7.63 -2.14
C ILE A 65 -4.79 8.61 -3.23
N TRP A 66 -5.03 8.30 -4.50
CA TRP A 66 -4.63 9.17 -5.60
C TRP A 66 -5.36 10.51 -5.58
N THR A 67 -6.67 10.50 -5.36
CA THR A 67 -7.48 11.73 -5.26
C THR A 67 -7.02 12.61 -4.10
N LEU A 68 -6.85 12.03 -2.90
CA LEU A 68 -6.45 12.80 -1.71
C LEU A 68 -5.00 13.30 -1.83
N ALA A 69 -4.10 12.50 -2.42
CA ALA A 69 -2.72 12.92 -2.67
C ALA A 69 -2.69 14.12 -3.62
N ALA A 70 -3.51 14.12 -4.68
CA ALA A 70 -3.61 15.23 -5.65
C ALA A 70 -4.17 16.54 -5.06
N LEU A 71 -4.82 16.47 -3.89
CA LEU A 71 -5.31 17.64 -3.15
C LEU A 71 -4.36 18.09 -2.03
N SER A 72 -3.41 17.26 -1.63
CA SER A 72 -2.53 17.51 -0.48
C SER A 72 -1.20 18.16 -0.89
N PRO A 73 -0.80 19.34 -0.37
CA PRO A 73 0.49 19.96 -0.71
C PRO A 73 1.71 19.10 -0.33
N ALA A 74 1.59 18.32 0.75
CA ALA A 74 2.58 17.36 1.20
C ALA A 74 1.88 16.13 1.78
N VAL A 75 2.37 14.92 1.49
CA VAL A 75 1.71 13.67 1.92
C VAL A 75 2.68 12.49 1.94
N LEU A 76 2.47 11.57 2.88
CA LEU A 76 3.10 10.25 2.90
C LEU A 76 2.10 9.18 2.44
N LEU A 77 2.47 8.40 1.44
CA LEU A 77 1.66 7.32 0.87
C LEU A 77 2.22 5.96 1.27
N GLU A 78 1.38 5.08 1.80
CA GLU A 78 1.73 3.69 2.12
C GLU A 78 0.77 2.74 1.42
N ALA A 79 1.31 1.90 0.54
CA ALA A 79 0.54 0.87 -0.15
C ALA A 79 1.45 -0.22 -0.71
N ASN A 80 0.84 -1.30 -1.22
CA ASN A 80 1.51 -2.30 -2.03
C ASN A 80 1.62 -1.85 -3.51
N PHE A 81 2.27 -0.70 -3.74
CA PHE A 81 2.42 -0.11 -5.07
C PHE A 81 3.06 -1.08 -6.08
N ARG A 82 2.58 -1.04 -7.31
CA ARG A 82 2.95 -1.93 -8.41
C ARG A 82 3.74 -1.13 -9.45
N PRO A 83 5.07 -1.05 -9.34
CA PRO A 83 5.89 -0.25 -10.26
C PRO A 83 5.78 -0.65 -11.74
N LYS A 84 5.30 -1.86 -12.06
CA LYS A 84 5.08 -2.28 -13.45
C LYS A 84 3.67 -1.96 -13.97
N ASN A 85 2.78 -1.42 -13.13
CA ASN A 85 1.43 -1.03 -13.51
C ASN A 85 1.47 0.37 -14.18
N PRO A 86 1.14 0.49 -15.48
CA PRO A 86 1.16 1.78 -16.18
C PRO A 86 0.19 2.79 -15.58
N TYR A 87 -0.93 2.33 -15.00
CA TYR A 87 -1.89 3.19 -14.34
C TYR A 87 -1.29 3.88 -13.11
N GLU A 88 -0.70 3.11 -12.19
CA GLU A 88 -0.10 3.67 -10.97
C GLU A 88 1.09 4.59 -11.29
N ARG A 89 1.86 4.29 -12.35
CA ARG A 89 2.88 5.21 -12.86
C ARG A 89 2.28 6.54 -13.29
N ARG A 90 1.23 6.52 -14.11
CA ARG A 90 0.55 7.75 -14.55
C ARG A 90 -0.01 8.53 -13.38
N MET A 91 -0.65 7.87 -12.42
CA MET A 91 -1.19 8.54 -11.24
C MET A 91 -0.08 9.21 -10.42
N LEU A 92 1.03 8.49 -10.17
CA LEU A 92 2.15 9.03 -9.41
C LEU A 92 2.84 10.19 -10.14
N SER A 93 3.09 10.07 -11.44
CA SER A 93 3.64 11.16 -12.26
C SER A 93 2.69 12.37 -12.31
N GLY A 94 1.37 12.13 -12.36
CA GLY A 94 0.34 13.16 -12.39
C GLY A 94 0.23 13.98 -11.10
N LEU A 95 0.71 13.47 -9.96
CA LEU A 95 0.78 14.26 -8.71
C LEU A 95 1.72 15.46 -8.85
N GLY A 96 2.76 15.32 -9.67
CA GLY A 96 3.82 16.31 -9.86
C GLY A 96 4.63 16.61 -8.58
N GLY A 97 5.59 17.52 -8.69
CA GLY A 97 6.42 17.94 -7.57
C GLY A 97 7.55 16.96 -7.24
N ARG A 98 8.00 16.98 -5.98
CA ARG A 98 9.13 16.18 -5.49
C ARG A 98 8.62 14.87 -4.90
N LEU A 99 9.01 13.76 -5.54
CA LEU A 99 8.77 12.41 -5.05
C LEU A 99 10.02 11.84 -4.37
N VAL A 100 9.85 11.28 -3.17
CA VAL A 100 10.87 10.53 -2.45
C VAL A 100 10.33 9.12 -2.15
N GLU A 101 11.02 8.09 -2.63
CA GLU A 101 10.69 6.70 -2.33
C GLU A 101 11.51 6.18 -1.13
N VAL A 102 10.81 5.65 -0.13
CA VAL A 102 11.37 4.86 0.97
C VAL A 102 10.99 3.40 0.74
N TYR A 103 11.92 2.63 0.17
CA TYR A 103 11.69 1.23 -0.18
C TYR A 103 12.06 0.28 0.96
N CYS A 104 11.07 -0.39 1.54
CA CYS A 104 11.27 -1.43 2.55
C CYS A 104 11.75 -2.73 1.86
N ARG A 105 13.06 -2.98 1.91
CA ARG A 105 13.67 -4.21 1.40
C ARG A 105 13.56 -5.33 2.44
N CYS A 106 13.03 -6.47 2.03
CA CYS A 106 12.94 -7.69 2.83
C CYS A 106 13.17 -8.90 1.91
N PRO A 107 13.91 -9.94 2.34
CA PRO A 107 13.97 -11.19 1.61
C PRO A 107 12.56 -11.74 1.31
N PRO A 108 12.30 -12.30 0.12
CA PRO A 108 10.96 -12.77 -0.25
C PRO A 108 10.40 -13.80 0.73
N GLU A 109 11.24 -14.72 1.17
CA GLU A 109 10.90 -15.79 2.10
C GLU A 109 10.49 -15.22 3.46
N GLU A 110 11.24 -14.26 3.98
CA GLU A 110 10.92 -13.61 5.26
C GLU A 110 9.67 -12.72 5.16
N ALA A 111 9.49 -12.02 4.03
CA ALA A 111 8.26 -11.25 3.77
C ALA A 111 7.03 -12.17 3.71
N SER A 112 7.15 -13.32 3.07
CA SER A 112 6.11 -14.35 3.01
C SER A 112 5.82 -14.92 4.41
N ARG A 113 6.86 -15.35 5.14
CA ARG A 113 6.75 -15.84 6.52
C ARG A 113 6.00 -14.86 7.43
N ARG A 114 6.39 -13.58 7.40
CA ARG A 114 5.72 -12.50 8.18
C ARG A 114 4.30 -12.22 7.72
N TYR A 115 4.00 -12.41 6.44
CA TYR A 115 2.65 -12.24 5.92
C TYR A 115 1.73 -13.36 6.40
N SER A 116 2.16 -14.61 6.25
CA SER A 116 1.40 -15.78 6.71
C SER A 116 1.21 -15.76 8.23
N ALA A 117 2.26 -15.44 9.00
CA ALA A 117 2.18 -15.34 10.47
C ALA A 117 1.13 -14.31 10.94
N ARG A 118 0.98 -13.18 10.23
CA ARG A 118 -0.04 -12.16 10.58
C ARG A 118 -1.46 -12.65 10.38
N SER A 119 -1.70 -13.54 9.41
CA SER A 119 -3.01 -14.16 9.20
C SER A 119 -3.35 -15.17 10.32
N VAL A 120 -2.35 -15.75 10.96
CA VAL A 120 -2.52 -16.74 12.05
C VAL A 120 -2.74 -16.08 13.41
N ILE A 121 -2.06 -14.95 13.69
CA ILE A 121 -2.09 -14.27 14.99
C ILE A 121 -3.40 -13.47 15.22
N GLY A 122 -4.30 -13.40 14.24
CA GLY A 122 -5.61 -12.73 14.38
C GLY A 122 -5.59 -11.20 14.30
N ASN A 123 -4.41 -10.59 14.19
CA ASN A 123 -4.23 -9.13 14.06
C ASN A 123 -4.52 -8.58 12.65
N ARG A 124 -5.21 -9.33 11.79
CA ARG A 124 -5.51 -8.91 10.43
C ARG A 124 -7.01 -8.83 10.21
N HIS A 125 -7.47 -7.68 9.71
CA HIS A 125 -8.88 -7.45 9.46
C HIS A 125 -9.48 -8.50 8.51
N ALA A 126 -10.73 -8.91 8.77
CA ALA A 126 -11.40 -10.01 8.05
C ALA A 126 -11.57 -9.75 6.54
N ILE A 127 -11.50 -8.47 6.10
CA ILE A 127 -11.54 -8.11 4.68
C ILE A 127 -10.35 -8.66 3.89
N HIS A 128 -9.24 -9.00 4.55
CA HIS A 128 -8.06 -9.56 3.90
C HIS A 128 -8.16 -11.09 3.80
N THR A 129 -8.70 -11.58 2.70
CA THR A 129 -8.96 -13.02 2.51
C THR A 129 -7.70 -13.84 2.18
N LEU A 130 -6.67 -13.22 1.63
CA LEU A 130 -5.40 -13.88 1.28
C LEU A 130 -4.55 -14.17 2.52
N ARG A 131 -4.50 -15.45 2.90
CA ARG A 131 -3.71 -15.95 4.05
C ARG A 131 -2.22 -16.04 3.75
N ASP A 132 -1.87 -16.48 2.54
CA ASP A 132 -0.50 -16.63 2.06
C ASP A 132 -0.24 -15.74 0.83
N LEU A 133 1.02 -15.39 0.61
CA LEU A 133 1.47 -14.77 -0.63
C LEU A 133 1.78 -15.88 -1.63
N PRO A 134 1.07 -16.00 -2.77
CA PRO A 134 1.38 -17.02 -3.77
C PRO A 134 2.66 -16.66 -4.56
N PRO A 135 3.54 -17.62 -4.86
CA PRO A 135 4.62 -17.40 -5.83
C PRO A 135 4.07 -17.02 -7.22
N PRO A 136 4.61 -15.99 -7.92
CA PRO A 136 5.68 -15.06 -7.58
C PRO A 136 5.12 -13.63 -7.36
N CYS A 137 4.06 -13.46 -6.57
CA CYS A 137 3.40 -12.15 -6.40
C CYS A 137 4.34 -11.05 -5.88
N TRP A 138 5.46 -11.44 -5.28
CA TRP A 138 6.56 -10.59 -4.85
C TRP A 138 7.41 -10.00 -5.97
N ARG A 139 7.54 -10.63 -7.15
CA ARG A 139 8.39 -10.11 -8.25
C ARG A 139 7.88 -8.80 -8.86
N ASN A 140 6.59 -8.49 -8.70
CA ASN A 140 6.02 -7.23 -9.21
C ASN A 140 6.14 -6.06 -8.22
N THR A 141 6.45 -6.33 -6.95
CA THR A 141 6.60 -5.31 -5.89
C THR A 141 8.07 -5.09 -5.48
N MET A 142 8.98 -6.01 -5.85
CA MET A 142 10.37 -6.04 -5.38
C MET A 142 11.40 -5.53 -6.40
N VAL A 143 11.15 -4.39 -7.03
CA VAL A 143 12.18 -3.76 -7.88
C VAL A 143 12.42 -2.35 -7.36
N ARG A 144 13.57 -2.18 -6.69
CA ARG A 144 14.12 -0.87 -6.31
C ARG A 144 14.15 0.01 -7.56
N SER A 145 13.86 1.30 -7.41
CA SER A 145 14.01 2.33 -8.46
C SER A 145 13.20 2.13 -9.74
N ALA A 146 12.20 1.24 -9.76
CA ALA A 146 11.35 1.11 -10.95
C ALA A 146 10.49 2.37 -11.19
N TRP A 147 10.27 3.21 -10.18
CA TRP A 147 9.59 4.51 -10.30
C TRP A 147 10.46 5.62 -10.87
N ALA A 148 11.79 5.45 -10.87
CA ALA A 148 12.74 6.41 -11.43
C ALA A 148 12.95 6.11 -12.92
N ARG A 149 11.96 6.43 -13.74
CA ARG A 149 12.07 6.63 -15.19
C ARG A 149 10.92 7.51 -15.65
#